data_AF-A0A7H8NS64-F1
#
_entry.id   AF-A0A7H8NS64-F1
#
_cell.length_a   1.000
_cell.length_b   1.000
_cell.length_c   1.000
_cell.angle_alpha   90.00
_cell.angle_beta   90.00
_cell.angle_gamma   90.00
#
_symmetry.space_group_name_H-M   'P 1'
#
loop_
_entity.id
_entity.type
_entity.pdbx_description
1 polymer ?
#
loop_
_entity_poly.entity_id
_entity_poly.type
_entity_poly.pdbx_seq_one_letter_code
_entity_poly.pdbx_strand_id
1 'polypeptide(L)'
;MPTSLRLRRLLCGALLTALSPAALACEDAEAVREAAYRQLPAGVLPTAARFTDADRTACRAWPAQPGTTLLAVAQWAEPASEDVRGGDLDLLLIDTASGRPLAWTRVADAVSSDALRFTGLSLDTARWQLDAATRAFGVRMDYSGSSGPNPFAQTELQLFVRDGQQLRRVLAPLAVSGSRGEWDTRCAGELSRFERTLEMGKAHSAGLAPILVREKRVDTISVAVGDDCHATDTTAPAHRWTLLPSDGRYAIPEALRGL
;
A
#
# COMPACT_ATOMS: atom_id res chain seq x y z
N MET A 1 -6.10 -34.02 -67.72
CA MET A 1 -4.76 -33.38 -67.60
C MET A 1 -4.92 -31.88 -67.79
N PRO A 2 -4.27 -31.01 -67.00
CA PRO A 2 -4.24 -30.90 -65.54
C PRO A 2 -5.17 -29.76 -65.04
N THR A 3 -5.67 -29.84 -63.81
CA THR A 3 -6.39 -28.73 -63.15
C THR A 3 -5.60 -28.29 -61.92
N SER A 4 -5.34 -27.00 -61.86
CA SER A 4 -4.38 -26.33 -60.98
C SER A 4 -4.92 -26.14 -59.55
N LEU A 5 -4.19 -26.63 -58.54
CA LEU A 5 -4.39 -26.25 -57.15
C LEU A 5 -3.74 -24.88 -56.90
N ARG A 6 -4.57 -23.86 -56.60
CA ARG A 6 -4.09 -22.59 -56.03
C ARG A 6 -4.03 -22.71 -54.51
N LEU A 7 -2.81 -22.75 -53.97
CA LEU A 7 -2.56 -22.70 -52.53
C LEU A 7 -2.67 -21.25 -52.04
N ARG A 8 -3.75 -20.93 -51.33
CA ARG A 8 -3.92 -19.65 -50.60
C ARG A 8 -3.00 -19.68 -49.37
N ARG A 9 -1.91 -18.91 -49.40
CA ARG A 9 -1.09 -18.64 -48.20
C ARG A 9 -1.84 -17.66 -47.32
N LEU A 10 -2.37 -18.14 -46.19
CA LEU A 10 -2.83 -17.31 -45.08
C LEU A 10 -1.59 -16.83 -44.31
N LEU A 11 -1.27 -15.55 -44.43
CA LEU A 11 -0.31 -14.88 -43.57
C LEU A 11 -0.98 -14.66 -42.20
N CYS A 12 -0.65 -15.52 -41.25
CA CYS A 12 -0.97 -15.30 -39.84
C CYS A 12 0.00 -14.22 -39.32
N GLY A 13 -0.47 -12.97 -39.23
CA GLY A 13 0.27 -11.89 -38.60
C GLY A 13 0.26 -12.11 -37.08
N ALA A 14 1.40 -12.50 -36.52
CA ALA A 14 1.59 -12.49 -35.07
C ALA A 14 1.63 -11.04 -34.59
N LEU A 15 0.56 -10.58 -33.92
CA LEU A 15 0.60 -9.36 -33.12
C LEU A 15 1.53 -9.62 -31.92
N LEU A 16 2.79 -9.22 -32.03
CA LEU A 16 3.68 -9.04 -30.88
C LEU A 16 3.18 -7.81 -30.11
N THR A 17 2.39 -8.05 -29.07
CA THR A 17 2.09 -7.02 -28.07
C THR A 17 3.40 -6.64 -27.39
N ALA A 18 3.96 -5.48 -27.76
CA ALA A 18 5.14 -4.95 -27.09
C ALA A 18 4.76 -4.68 -25.62
N LEU A 19 5.15 -5.61 -24.74
CA LEU A 19 5.13 -5.40 -23.30
C LEU A 19 5.94 -4.13 -23.03
N SER A 20 5.30 -3.11 -22.48
CA SER A 20 5.98 -1.87 -22.12
C SER A 20 7.08 -2.20 -21.09
N PRO A 21 8.28 -1.59 -21.16
CA PRO A 21 9.34 -1.81 -20.17
C PRO A 21 8.87 -1.60 -18.71
N ALA A 22 7.85 -0.77 -18.50
CA ALA A 22 7.21 -0.55 -17.21
C ALA A 22 6.48 -1.78 -16.64
N ALA A 23 6.02 -2.71 -17.49
CA ALA A 23 5.38 -3.95 -17.07
C ALA A 23 6.39 -5.00 -16.57
N LEU A 24 7.65 -4.92 -17.03
CA LEU A 24 8.75 -5.82 -16.63
C LEU A 24 9.50 -5.30 -15.38
N ALA A 25 9.28 -4.05 -14.98
CA ALA A 25 10.06 -3.39 -13.94
C ALA A 25 9.90 -3.97 -12.53
N CYS A 26 8.87 -4.79 -12.29
CA CYS A 26 8.52 -5.34 -10.98
C CYS A 26 8.08 -6.81 -11.06
N GLU A 27 8.51 -7.55 -12.08
CA GLU A 27 8.20 -8.99 -12.19
C GLU A 27 8.84 -9.80 -11.04
N ASP A 28 10.05 -9.39 -10.63
CA ASP A 28 10.78 -9.91 -9.48
C ASP A 28 11.13 -8.75 -8.54
N ALA A 29 10.27 -8.49 -7.56
CA ALA A 29 10.41 -7.36 -6.66
C ALA A 29 11.65 -7.50 -5.75
N GLU A 30 12.00 -8.72 -5.35
CA GLU A 30 13.20 -9.01 -4.57
C GLU A 30 14.47 -8.71 -5.36
N ALA A 31 14.57 -9.14 -6.62
CA ALA A 31 15.73 -8.84 -7.46
C ALA A 31 15.88 -7.33 -7.71
N VAL A 32 14.77 -6.62 -7.92
CA VAL A 32 14.75 -5.15 -8.03
C VAL A 32 15.26 -4.51 -6.74
N ARG A 33 14.84 -5.00 -5.58
CA ARG A 33 15.31 -4.55 -4.26
C ARG A 33 16.82 -4.75 -4.12
N GLU A 34 17.32 -5.96 -4.37
CA GLU A 34 18.76 -6.27 -4.29
C GLU A 34 19.59 -5.39 -5.23
N ALA A 35 19.11 -5.17 -6.47
CA ALA A 35 19.79 -4.31 -7.44
C ALA A 35 19.81 -2.84 -7.01
N ALA A 36 18.70 -2.32 -6.47
CA ALA A 36 18.61 -0.95 -5.99
C ALA A 36 19.54 -0.72 -4.78
N TYR A 37 19.56 -1.65 -3.81
CA TYR A 37 20.37 -1.51 -2.60
C TYR A 37 21.87 -1.54 -2.88
N ARG A 38 22.32 -2.35 -3.85
CA ARG A 38 23.72 -2.35 -4.31
C ARG A 38 24.19 -1.02 -4.90
N GLN A 39 23.27 -0.19 -5.38
CA GLN A 39 23.56 1.09 -6.01
C GLN A 39 23.33 2.29 -5.07
N LEU A 40 22.84 2.07 -3.85
CA LEU A 40 22.69 3.13 -2.87
C LEU A 40 24.06 3.69 -2.46
N PRO A 41 24.17 5.01 -2.20
CA PRO A 41 25.38 5.56 -1.61
C PRO A 41 25.65 4.94 -0.24
N ALA A 42 26.92 4.76 0.09
CA ALA A 42 27.33 4.15 1.36
C ALA A 42 26.78 4.93 2.57
N GLY A 43 26.25 4.21 3.56
CA GLY A 43 25.77 4.78 4.83
C GLY A 43 24.39 5.45 4.78
N VAL A 44 23.69 5.38 3.65
CA VAL A 44 22.39 6.05 3.45
C VAL A 44 21.21 5.24 3.98
N LEU A 45 21.24 3.92 3.76
CA LEU A 45 20.42 2.92 4.46
C LEU A 45 21.45 1.90 4.99
N PRO A 46 21.21 1.23 6.14
CA PRO A 46 22.07 0.17 6.64
C PRO A 46 22.14 -0.94 5.58
N THR A 47 23.19 -0.88 4.76
CA THR A 47 23.44 -1.78 3.63
C THR A 47 23.82 -3.19 4.09
N ALA A 48 23.85 -3.41 5.41
CA ALA A 48 24.28 -4.63 6.07
C ALA A 48 23.14 -5.63 6.31
N ALA A 49 21.88 -5.25 6.09
CA ALA A 49 20.76 -6.18 6.26
C ALA A 49 20.78 -7.20 5.11
N ARG A 50 21.24 -8.43 5.40
CA ARG A 50 20.84 -9.57 4.59
C ARG A 50 19.33 -9.67 4.74
N PHE A 51 18.62 -9.41 3.65
CA PHE A 51 17.17 -9.52 3.66
C PHE A 51 16.76 -10.93 4.05
N THR A 52 15.68 -11.03 4.81
CA THR A 52 15.15 -12.29 5.31
C THR A 52 13.82 -12.62 4.65
N ASP A 53 13.37 -13.86 4.77
CA ASP A 53 12.04 -14.28 4.31
C ASP A 53 10.90 -13.58 5.08
N ALA A 54 11.20 -12.95 6.21
CA ALA A 54 10.24 -12.16 6.99
C ALA A 54 10.02 -10.76 6.38
N ASP A 55 10.98 -10.26 5.60
CA ASP A 55 10.87 -8.96 4.95
C ASP A 55 9.78 -8.98 3.88
N ARG A 56 9.22 -7.80 3.59
CA ARG A 56 8.19 -7.63 2.57
C ARG A 56 8.60 -6.53 1.62
N THR A 57 8.48 -6.82 0.33
CA THR A 57 8.84 -5.88 -0.75
C THR A 57 7.61 -5.61 -1.60
N ALA A 58 7.29 -4.33 -1.78
CA ALA A 58 6.31 -3.90 -2.78
C ALA A 58 7.05 -3.08 -3.85
N CYS A 59 6.84 -3.44 -5.12
CA CYS A 59 7.41 -2.76 -6.27
C CYS A 59 6.28 -2.30 -7.19
N ARG A 60 6.33 -1.06 -7.67
CA ARG A 60 5.35 -0.56 -8.65
C ARG A 60 5.93 0.55 -9.51
N ALA A 61 5.77 0.47 -10.84
CA ALA A 61 6.04 1.60 -11.73
C ALA A 61 5.20 2.82 -11.32
N TRP A 62 5.78 4.03 -11.35
CA TRP A 62 5.08 5.24 -10.92
C TRP A 62 4.43 5.97 -12.11
N PRO A 63 3.09 5.95 -12.25
CA PRO A 63 2.45 6.55 -13.42
C PRO A 63 2.59 8.08 -13.48
N ALA A 64 2.85 8.73 -12.35
CA ALA A 64 3.04 10.18 -12.29
C ALA A 64 4.40 10.65 -12.82
N GLN A 65 5.39 9.76 -12.85
CA GLN A 65 6.74 10.05 -13.35
C GLN A 65 7.22 8.85 -14.19
N PRO A 66 6.85 8.80 -15.48
CA PRO A 66 7.24 7.71 -16.37
C PRO A 66 8.76 7.48 -16.39
N GLY A 67 9.16 6.21 -16.46
CA GLY A 67 10.58 5.82 -16.35
C GLY A 67 11.10 5.71 -14.92
N THR A 68 10.22 5.82 -13.92
CA THR A 68 10.57 5.56 -12.52
C THR A 68 9.73 4.45 -11.88
N THR A 69 10.33 3.78 -10.91
CA THR A 69 9.73 2.70 -10.13
C THR A 69 9.79 3.05 -8.65
N LEU A 70 8.68 2.83 -7.95
CA LEU A 70 8.59 2.92 -6.50
C LEU A 70 8.90 1.54 -5.90
N LEU A 71 9.68 1.54 -4.83
CA LEU A 71 10.00 0.38 -4.03
C LEU A 71 9.72 0.70 -2.56
N ALA A 72 9.00 -0.18 -1.88
CA ALA A 72 8.81 -0.15 -0.45
C ALA A 72 9.31 -1.46 0.15
N VAL A 73 10.12 -1.39 1.20
CA VAL A 73 10.72 -2.53 1.86
C VAL A 73 10.48 -2.43 3.36
N ALA A 74 9.64 -3.31 3.88
CA ALA A 74 9.51 -3.53 5.31
C ALA A 74 10.61 -4.50 5.75
N GLN A 75 11.49 -4.03 6.65
CA GLN A 75 12.62 -4.80 7.18
C GLN A 75 12.44 -5.00 8.68
N TRP A 76 12.58 -6.24 9.14
CA TRP A 76 12.58 -6.54 10.58
C TRP A 76 13.96 -6.25 11.19
N ALA A 77 13.99 -5.76 12.43
CA ALA A 77 15.25 -5.63 13.15
C ALA A 77 15.82 -7.02 13.49
N GLU A 78 17.14 -7.18 13.41
CA GLU A 78 17.82 -8.43 13.80
C GLU A 78 18.28 -8.40 15.28
N PRO A 79 18.25 -9.53 16.01
CA PRO A 79 17.81 -10.84 15.55
C PRO A 79 16.29 -10.90 15.42
N ALA A 80 15.76 -11.42 14.31
CA ALA A 80 14.32 -11.71 14.19
C ALA A 80 13.94 -12.85 15.18
N SER A 81 13.80 -12.51 16.46
CA SER A 81 13.29 -13.40 17.51
C SER A 81 11.77 -13.24 17.62
N GLU A 82 11.09 -14.20 18.25
CA GLU A 82 9.67 -14.07 18.58
C GLU A 82 9.36 -12.81 19.42
N ASP A 83 10.39 -12.19 20.02
CA ASP A 83 10.33 -10.98 20.80
C ASP A 83 10.77 -9.69 20.07
N VAL A 84 11.22 -9.77 18.80
CA VAL A 84 11.47 -8.55 18.01
C VAL A 84 10.15 -8.03 17.43
N ARG A 85 9.74 -6.92 18.02
CA ARG A 85 8.40 -6.32 17.92
C ARG A 85 8.30 -5.19 16.90
N GLY A 86 9.38 -4.89 16.18
CA GLY A 86 9.47 -3.70 15.36
C GLY A 86 10.44 -3.82 14.20
N GLY A 87 10.17 -3.04 13.16
CA GLY A 87 10.98 -2.96 11.95
C GLY A 87 10.83 -1.61 11.27
N ASP A 88 11.69 -1.39 10.28
CA ASP A 88 11.73 -0.16 9.51
C ASP A 88 11.01 -0.32 8.18
N LEU A 89 10.58 0.81 7.61
CA LEU A 89 10.11 0.90 6.24
C LEU A 89 11.07 1.76 5.42
N ASP A 90 11.77 1.14 4.49
CA ASP A 90 12.57 1.83 3.50
C ASP A 90 11.73 2.09 2.25
N LEU A 91 11.75 3.33 1.77
CA LEU A 91 11.12 3.73 0.52
C LEU A 91 12.19 4.22 -0.44
N LEU A 92 12.12 3.77 -1.68
CA LEU A 92 13.00 4.21 -2.75
C LEU A 92 12.18 4.58 -3.98
N LEU A 93 12.63 5.62 -4.65
CA LEU A 93 12.28 5.92 -6.03
C LEU A 93 13.51 5.60 -6.87
N ILE A 94 13.38 4.73 -7.85
CA ILE A 94 14.49 4.29 -8.70
C ILE A 94 14.22 4.62 -10.16
N ASP A 95 15.27 4.84 -10.93
CA ASP A 95 15.22 4.89 -12.38
C ASP A 95 14.94 3.48 -12.92
N THR A 96 13.88 3.32 -13.71
CA THR A 96 13.42 1.99 -14.15
C THR A 96 14.42 1.30 -15.08
N ALA A 97 15.15 2.06 -15.90
CA ALA A 97 16.05 1.49 -16.90
C ALA A 97 17.39 1.02 -16.29
N SER A 98 17.94 1.80 -15.35
CA SER A 98 19.24 1.53 -14.72
C SER A 98 19.15 0.86 -13.35
N GLY A 99 17.97 0.89 -12.70
CA GLY A 99 17.80 0.47 -11.32
C GLY A 99 18.43 1.42 -10.29
N ARG A 100 18.94 2.58 -10.73
CA ARG A 100 19.64 3.53 -9.86
C ARG A 100 18.66 4.27 -8.93
N PRO A 101 18.92 4.31 -7.61
CA PRO A 101 18.15 5.13 -6.68
C PRO A 101 18.22 6.62 -7.01
N LEU A 102 17.05 7.25 -7.11
CA LEU A 102 16.85 8.67 -7.40
C LEU A 102 16.45 9.47 -6.15
N ALA A 103 15.71 8.84 -5.24
CA ALA A 103 15.36 9.37 -3.93
C ALA A 103 15.05 8.21 -2.97
N TRP A 104 15.19 8.43 -1.68
CA TRP A 104 14.90 7.41 -0.67
C TRP A 104 14.50 8.04 0.68
N THR A 105 13.97 7.23 1.58
CA THR A 105 13.89 7.54 3.01
C THR A 105 13.82 6.23 3.78
N ARG A 106 14.22 6.27 5.06
CA ARG A 106 13.83 5.28 6.06
C ARG A 106 12.75 5.89 6.95
N VAL A 107 11.73 5.12 7.26
CA VAL A 107 10.79 5.39 8.34
C VAL A 107 11.11 4.39 9.43
N ALA A 108 11.71 4.88 10.51
CA ALA A 108 12.04 4.05 11.66
C ALA A 108 10.76 3.57 12.37
N ASP A 109 10.81 2.38 12.96
CA ASP A 109 9.73 1.79 13.77
C ASP A 109 8.37 1.80 13.05
N ALA A 110 8.39 1.60 11.73
CA ALA A 110 7.19 1.67 10.88
C ALA A 110 6.40 0.37 10.86
N VAL A 111 7.05 -0.76 11.15
CA VAL A 111 6.46 -2.10 11.18
C VAL A 111 6.42 -2.54 12.63
N SER A 112 5.32 -3.12 13.08
CA SER A 112 5.23 -3.74 14.40
C SER A 112 4.41 -5.03 14.36
N SER A 113 4.68 -5.92 15.31
CA SER A 113 3.97 -7.19 15.52
C SER A 113 3.59 -7.42 16.99
N ASP A 114 3.67 -6.42 17.87
CA ASP A 114 3.47 -6.62 19.31
C ASP A 114 2.00 -6.86 19.71
N ALA A 115 1.09 -6.07 19.17
CA ALA A 115 -0.35 -6.14 19.41
C ALA A 115 -1.11 -6.61 18.16
N LEU A 116 -0.64 -6.21 16.99
CA LEU A 116 -1.22 -6.54 15.70
C LEU A 116 -0.11 -7.02 14.76
N ARG A 117 -0.30 -8.18 14.14
CA ARG A 117 0.67 -8.73 13.22
C ARG A 117 0.65 -7.94 11.91
N PHE A 118 1.80 -7.46 11.47
CA PHE A 118 1.98 -6.97 10.11
C PHE A 118 1.82 -8.12 9.09
N THR A 119 0.95 -7.95 8.10
CA THR A 119 0.59 -8.99 7.13
C THR A 119 0.74 -8.58 5.67
N GLY A 120 0.81 -7.28 5.36
CA GLY A 120 0.84 -6.83 3.97
C GLY A 120 1.49 -5.47 3.77
N LEU A 121 2.10 -5.32 2.60
CA LEU A 121 2.70 -4.08 2.11
C LEU A 121 2.30 -3.87 0.66
N SER A 122 1.80 -2.69 0.32
CA SER A 122 1.52 -2.34 -1.07
C SER A 122 1.71 -0.85 -1.38
N LEU A 123 1.87 -0.55 -2.66
CA LEU A 123 2.06 0.82 -3.17
C LEU A 123 0.78 1.33 -3.83
N ASP A 124 0.28 2.46 -3.35
CA ASP A 124 -0.89 3.16 -3.86
C ASP A 124 -0.46 4.29 -4.81
N THR A 125 -0.78 4.15 -6.09
CA THR A 125 -0.42 5.13 -7.12
C THR A 125 -1.64 5.91 -7.64
N ALA A 126 -2.67 6.06 -6.81
CA ALA A 126 -3.84 6.86 -7.14
C ALA A 126 -3.48 8.35 -7.41
N ARG A 127 -4.49 9.14 -7.78
CA ARG A 127 -4.30 10.54 -8.17
C ARG A 127 -4.14 11.49 -6.98
N TRP A 128 -3.11 11.29 -6.18
CA TRP A 128 -2.70 12.15 -5.05
C TRP A 128 -2.05 13.46 -5.50
N GLN A 129 -2.73 14.23 -6.35
CA GLN A 129 -2.25 15.53 -6.81
C GLN A 129 -2.44 16.57 -5.70
N LEU A 130 -1.36 16.95 -5.03
CA LEU A 130 -1.43 17.86 -3.88
C LEU A 130 -1.48 19.31 -4.33
N ASP A 131 -0.68 19.69 -5.32
CA ASP A 131 -0.73 21.01 -5.95
C ASP A 131 -0.36 20.88 -7.44
N ALA A 132 -0.12 21.98 -8.16
CA ALA A 132 0.20 21.93 -9.60
C ALA A 132 1.52 21.19 -9.93
N ALA A 133 2.49 21.17 -9.01
CA ALA A 133 3.82 20.59 -9.19
C ALA A 133 4.03 19.31 -8.37
N THR A 134 3.29 19.13 -7.28
CA THR A 134 3.52 18.07 -6.30
C THR A 134 2.50 16.95 -6.44
N ARG A 135 3.00 15.76 -6.77
CA ARG A 135 2.23 14.50 -6.80
C ARG A 135 2.80 13.52 -5.79
N ALA A 136 1.95 13.04 -4.88
CA ALA A 136 2.33 12.02 -3.93
C ALA A 136 2.12 10.60 -4.49
N PHE A 137 2.71 9.63 -3.80
CA PHE A 137 2.33 8.22 -3.84
C PHE A 137 2.00 7.76 -2.42
N GLY A 138 1.25 6.67 -2.31
CA GLY A 138 0.88 6.08 -1.04
C GLY A 138 1.59 4.77 -0.76
N VAL A 139 1.73 4.48 0.52
CA VAL A 139 2.16 3.19 1.05
C VAL A 139 1.03 2.67 1.93
N ARG A 140 0.59 1.45 1.63
CA ARG A 140 -0.45 0.74 2.37
C ARG A 140 0.18 -0.38 3.19
N MET A 141 -0.17 -0.44 4.46
CA MET A 141 0.31 -1.44 5.40
C MET A 141 -0.89 -2.16 6.02
N ASP A 142 -0.88 -3.48 5.99
CA ASP A 142 -1.96 -4.32 6.49
C ASP A 142 -1.55 -5.00 7.79
N TYR A 143 -2.50 -5.04 8.72
CA TYR A 143 -2.34 -5.59 10.05
C TYR A 143 -3.52 -6.49 10.41
N SER A 144 -3.28 -7.55 11.18
CA SER A 144 -4.34 -8.43 11.68
C SER A 144 -4.05 -8.96 13.09
N GLY A 145 -5.10 -9.15 13.88
CA GLY A 145 -5.05 -9.92 15.11
C GLY A 145 -5.04 -11.43 14.84
N SER A 146 -4.56 -12.22 15.80
CA SER A 146 -4.53 -13.70 15.72
C SER A 146 -5.69 -14.38 16.45
N SER A 147 -6.48 -13.62 17.22
CA SER A 147 -7.59 -14.17 18.00
C SER A 147 -8.77 -14.54 17.09
N GLY A 148 -9.10 -15.83 17.04
CA GLY A 148 -10.31 -16.31 16.36
C GLY A 148 -11.59 -15.74 16.98
N PRO A 149 -11.77 -15.80 18.32
CA PRO A 149 -12.93 -15.19 18.98
C PRO A 149 -12.96 -13.66 18.91
N ASN A 150 -11.82 -12.98 18.76
CA ASN A 150 -11.76 -11.52 18.70
C ASN A 150 -11.04 -11.07 17.42
N PRO A 151 -11.64 -11.29 16.23
CA PRO A 151 -10.98 -10.99 14.97
C PRO A 151 -10.73 -9.50 14.83
N PHE A 152 -9.56 -9.15 14.32
CA PHE A 152 -9.17 -7.78 14.03
C PHE A 152 -8.39 -7.71 12.71
N ALA A 153 -8.68 -6.69 11.90
CA ALA A 153 -7.85 -6.31 10.77
C ALA A 153 -7.87 -4.80 10.55
N GLN A 154 -6.77 -4.23 10.07
CA GLN A 154 -6.65 -2.82 9.73
C GLN A 154 -5.70 -2.63 8.55
N THR A 155 -6.05 -1.71 7.65
CA THR A 155 -5.13 -1.22 6.62
C THR A 155 -4.92 0.26 6.86
N GLU A 156 -3.65 0.69 6.83
CA GLU A 156 -3.26 2.08 6.96
C GLU A 156 -2.69 2.61 5.65
N LEU A 157 -2.97 3.88 5.35
CA LEU A 157 -2.38 4.61 4.24
C LEU A 157 -1.50 5.75 4.77
N GLN A 158 -0.27 5.80 4.27
CA GLN A 158 0.64 6.94 4.39
C GLN A 158 0.89 7.52 3.00
N LEU A 159 1.10 8.83 2.90
CA LEU A 159 1.44 9.50 1.63
C LEU A 159 2.82 10.15 1.72
N PHE A 160 3.57 10.05 0.63
CA PHE A 160 4.92 10.58 0.49
C PHE A 160 5.07 11.39 -0.78
N VAL A 161 5.88 12.43 -0.72
CA VAL A 161 6.29 13.24 -1.88
C VAL A 161 7.79 13.16 -2.06
N ARG A 162 8.24 13.32 -3.31
CA ARG A 162 9.65 13.50 -3.59
C ARG A 162 10.07 14.94 -3.29
N ASP A 163 11.16 15.09 -2.56
CA ASP A 163 11.79 16.36 -2.19
C ASP A 163 13.30 16.24 -2.48
N GLY A 164 13.70 16.56 -3.72
CA GLY A 164 15.05 16.30 -4.21
C GLY A 164 15.39 14.80 -4.21
N GLN A 165 16.36 14.41 -3.37
CA GLN A 165 16.78 13.02 -3.15
C GLN A 165 16.11 12.37 -1.92
N GLN A 166 15.20 13.08 -1.24
CA GLN A 166 14.47 12.56 -0.09
C GLN A 166 13.02 12.23 -0.45
N LEU A 167 12.45 11.26 0.23
CA LEU A 167 11.02 10.97 0.20
C LEU A 167 10.40 11.42 1.52
N ARG A 168 9.61 12.49 1.49
CA ARG A 168 9.06 13.11 2.69
C ARG A 168 7.62 12.68 2.91
N ARG A 169 7.32 12.17 4.11
CA ARG A 169 5.94 11.87 4.51
C ARG A 169 5.12 13.16 4.63
N VAL A 170 3.96 13.16 3.99
CA VAL A 170 2.98 14.26 4.04
C VAL A 170 1.67 13.86 4.69
N LEU A 171 1.27 12.59 4.63
CA LEU A 171 0.14 12.04 5.40
C LEU A 171 0.70 11.01 6.38
N ALA A 172 0.51 11.24 7.68
CA ALA A 172 0.78 10.25 8.72
C ALA A 172 -0.21 9.05 8.58
N PRO A 173 0.07 7.88 9.19
CA PRO A 173 -0.79 6.71 9.01
C PRO A 173 -2.26 7.01 9.30
N LEU A 174 -3.12 6.79 8.29
CA LEU A 174 -4.56 6.92 8.37
C LEU A 174 -5.16 5.54 8.13
N ALA A 175 -5.97 5.04 9.06
CA ALA A 175 -6.66 3.76 8.87
C ALA A 175 -7.70 3.90 7.74
N VAL A 176 -7.50 3.26 6.61
CA VAL A 176 -8.37 3.36 5.44
C VAL A 176 -9.41 2.25 5.38
N SER A 177 -9.18 1.17 6.10
CA SER A 177 -10.18 0.13 6.36
C SER A 177 -9.86 -0.56 7.67
N GLY A 178 -10.87 -1.12 8.30
CA GLY A 178 -10.67 -1.94 9.48
C GLY A 178 -11.90 -2.76 9.81
N SER A 179 -11.68 -3.84 10.56
CA SER A 179 -12.73 -4.66 11.13
C SER A 179 -12.34 -5.15 12.52
N ARG A 180 -13.32 -5.21 13.42
CA ARG A 180 -13.20 -5.79 14.76
C ARG A 180 -14.46 -6.58 15.07
N GLY A 181 -14.35 -7.64 15.85
CA GLY A 181 -15.52 -8.39 16.28
C GLY A 181 -15.31 -9.19 17.54
N GLU A 182 -16.39 -9.81 17.99
CA GLU A 182 -16.42 -10.84 19.03
C GLU A 182 -17.27 -11.99 18.50
N TRP A 183 -16.73 -13.20 18.53
CA TRP A 183 -17.33 -14.38 17.91
C TRP A 183 -17.19 -15.58 18.83
N ASP A 184 -18.21 -16.43 18.86
CA ASP A 184 -18.17 -17.71 19.59
C ASP A 184 -17.37 -18.79 18.86
N THR A 185 -16.68 -18.42 17.78
CA THR A 185 -15.93 -19.27 16.82
C THR A 185 -16.75 -20.31 16.07
N ARG A 186 -18.09 -20.27 16.18
CA ARG A 186 -19.00 -21.19 15.48
C ARG A 186 -19.97 -20.45 14.59
N CYS A 187 -20.74 -19.52 15.14
CA CYS A 187 -21.85 -18.86 14.45
C CYS A 187 -22.25 -17.52 15.06
N ALA A 188 -22.36 -17.47 16.39
CA ALA A 188 -22.93 -16.31 17.07
C ALA A 188 -21.83 -15.26 17.31
N GLY A 189 -22.13 -14.00 16.97
CA GLY A 189 -21.19 -12.93 17.22
C GLY A 189 -21.54 -11.64 16.51
N GLU A 190 -20.65 -10.67 16.71
CA GLU A 190 -20.79 -9.31 16.20
C GLU A 190 -19.50 -8.89 15.49
N LEU A 191 -19.64 -8.18 14.37
CA LEU A 191 -18.53 -7.65 13.59
C LEU A 191 -18.83 -6.22 13.18
N SER A 192 -17.92 -5.29 13.46
CA SER A 192 -17.95 -3.94 12.89
C SER A 192 -16.86 -3.82 11.84
N ARG A 193 -17.19 -3.33 10.64
CA ARG A 193 -16.25 -3.04 9.56
C ARG A 193 -16.44 -1.62 9.06
N PHE A 194 -15.35 -0.93 8.76
CA PHE A 194 -15.38 0.33 8.05
C PHE A 194 -14.44 0.33 6.83
N GLU A 195 -14.82 1.11 5.82
CA GLU A 195 -14.01 1.44 4.66
C GLU A 195 -14.03 2.94 4.44
N ARG A 196 -12.88 3.52 4.09
CA ARG A 196 -12.74 4.95 3.83
C ARG A 196 -12.29 5.20 2.40
N THR A 197 -13.04 6.04 1.70
CA THR A 197 -12.61 6.61 0.43
C THR A 197 -11.95 7.96 0.67
N LEU A 198 -10.85 8.20 -0.04
CA LEU A 198 -10.04 9.40 0.07
C LEU A 198 -9.91 10.04 -1.30
N GLU A 199 -10.16 11.34 -1.36
CA GLU A 199 -10.14 12.12 -2.61
C GLU A 199 -9.41 13.44 -2.39
N MET A 200 -8.67 13.90 -3.40
CA MET A 200 -8.11 15.24 -3.39
C MET A 200 -9.22 16.26 -3.64
N GLY A 201 -9.35 17.23 -2.75
CA GLY A 201 -10.18 18.40 -2.97
C GLY A 201 -9.53 19.40 -3.92
N LYS A 202 -10.13 20.58 -4.04
CA LYS A 202 -9.57 21.67 -4.85
C LYS A 202 -8.43 22.35 -4.10
N ALA A 203 -7.26 22.47 -4.73
CA ALA A 203 -6.14 23.23 -4.18
C ALA A 203 -6.54 24.70 -3.96
N HIS A 204 -6.18 25.26 -2.81
CA HIS A 204 -6.22 26.70 -2.57
C HIS A 204 -4.92 27.32 -3.10
N SER A 205 -4.96 28.59 -3.53
CA SER A 205 -3.94 29.23 -4.37
C SER A 205 -2.50 29.30 -3.81
N ALA A 206 -2.25 28.88 -2.56
CA ALA A 206 -0.93 28.91 -1.93
C ALA A 206 -0.58 27.66 -1.11
N GLY A 207 -1.27 26.52 -1.30
CA GLY A 207 -1.01 25.33 -0.49
C GLY A 207 -1.49 24.02 -1.10
N LEU A 208 -1.19 22.92 -0.41
CA LEU A 208 -1.64 21.60 -0.80
C LEU A 208 -3.19 21.53 -0.81
N ALA A 209 -3.76 20.69 -1.65
CA ALA A 209 -5.19 20.43 -1.70
C ALA A 209 -5.65 19.71 -0.44
N PRO A 210 -6.84 20.00 0.09
CA PRO A 210 -7.36 19.22 1.21
C PRO A 210 -7.62 17.77 0.79
N ILE A 211 -7.59 16.85 1.75
CA ILE A 211 -7.99 15.46 1.51
C ILE A 211 -9.39 15.27 2.09
N LEU A 212 -10.34 14.88 1.25
CA LEU A 212 -11.70 14.56 1.65
C LEU A 212 -11.77 13.08 2.00
N VAL A 213 -12.18 12.77 3.21
CA VAL A 213 -12.32 11.40 3.71
C VAL A 213 -13.78 11.11 3.92
N ARG A 214 -14.26 9.98 3.39
CA ARG A 214 -15.62 9.48 3.61
C ARG A 214 -15.56 8.06 4.12
N GLU A 215 -16.26 7.81 5.21
CA GLU A 215 -16.34 6.47 5.81
C GLU A 215 -17.72 5.86 5.58
N LYS A 216 -17.71 4.58 5.23
CA LYS A 216 -18.86 3.69 5.29
C LYS A 216 -18.58 2.65 6.37
N ARG A 217 -19.48 2.49 7.33
CA ARG A 217 -19.42 1.45 8.37
C ARG A 217 -20.62 0.53 8.27
N VAL A 218 -20.37 -0.77 8.45
CA VAL A 218 -21.38 -1.83 8.51
C VAL A 218 -21.11 -2.64 9.76
N ASP A 219 -22.16 -2.83 10.55
CA ASP A 219 -22.17 -3.70 11.72
C ASP A 219 -23.01 -4.94 11.40
N THR A 220 -22.46 -6.11 11.66
CA THR A 220 -23.08 -7.41 11.38
C THR A 220 -23.32 -8.13 12.70
N ILE A 221 -24.54 -8.60 12.91
CA ILE A 221 -24.88 -9.52 14.00
C ILE A 221 -25.23 -10.87 13.38
N SER A 222 -24.58 -11.95 13.85
CA SER A 222 -24.85 -13.30 13.41
C SER A 222 -25.42 -14.14 14.54
N VAL A 223 -26.44 -14.94 14.23
CA VAL A 223 -27.11 -15.85 15.17
C VAL A 223 -27.33 -17.22 14.53
N ALA A 224 -27.27 -18.27 15.34
CA ALA A 224 -27.60 -19.62 14.90
C ALA A 224 -29.12 -19.80 14.82
N VAL A 225 -29.61 -20.33 13.70
CA VAL A 225 -31.00 -20.72 13.49
C VAL A 225 -31.00 -22.16 12.98
N GLY A 226 -31.15 -23.11 13.90
CA GLY A 226 -30.92 -24.52 13.61
C GLY A 226 -29.44 -24.77 13.30
N ASP A 227 -29.17 -25.40 12.15
CA ASP A 227 -27.80 -25.66 11.68
C ASP A 227 -27.23 -24.51 10.82
N ASP A 228 -28.04 -23.48 10.54
CA ASP A 228 -27.65 -22.34 9.71
C ASP A 228 -27.24 -21.11 10.54
N CYS A 229 -26.37 -20.28 9.97
CA CYS A 229 -26.00 -18.98 10.51
C CYS A 229 -26.67 -17.86 9.74
N HIS A 230 -27.47 -17.06 10.44
CA HIS A 230 -28.15 -15.91 9.88
C HIS A 230 -27.47 -14.61 10.33
N ALA A 231 -26.90 -13.90 9.35
CA ALA A 231 -26.30 -12.59 9.56
C ALA A 231 -27.28 -11.47 9.19
N THR A 232 -27.32 -10.43 10.01
CA THR A 232 -28.05 -9.20 9.75
C THR A 232 -27.09 -8.03 9.75
N ASP A 233 -27.06 -7.29 8.64
CA ASP A 233 -26.21 -6.11 8.46
C ASP A 233 -26.98 -4.83 8.74
N THR A 234 -26.36 -3.93 9.49
CA THR A 234 -26.81 -2.56 9.71
C THR A 234 -25.74 -1.60 9.20
N THR A 235 -26.11 -0.70 8.28
CA THR A 235 -25.18 0.32 7.78
C THR A 235 -25.31 1.59 8.61
N ALA A 236 -24.21 2.05 9.20
CA ALA A 236 -24.18 3.29 9.96
C ALA A 236 -24.25 4.51 9.04
N PRO A 237 -24.71 5.68 9.54
CA PRO A 237 -24.63 6.94 8.79
C PRO A 237 -23.21 7.23 8.31
N ALA A 238 -23.08 7.74 7.09
CA ALA A 238 -21.78 8.05 6.52
C ALA A 238 -21.12 9.24 7.25
N HIS A 239 -19.88 9.05 7.69
CA HIS A 239 -19.07 10.11 8.28
C HIS A 239 -18.14 10.73 7.24
N ARG A 240 -17.83 12.03 7.42
CA ARG A 240 -16.96 12.79 6.52
C ARG A 240 -15.98 13.64 7.31
N TRP A 241 -14.76 13.70 6.82
CA TRP A 241 -13.72 14.60 7.32
C TRP A 241 -13.05 15.33 6.17
N THR A 242 -12.49 16.49 6.46
CA THR A 242 -11.64 17.24 5.55
C THR A 242 -10.31 17.46 6.25
N LEU A 243 -9.26 16.85 5.73
CA LEU A 243 -7.89 17.05 6.22
C LEU A 243 -7.32 18.27 5.52
N LEU A 244 -7.19 19.35 6.27
CA LEU A 244 -6.51 20.55 5.81
C LEU A 244 -5.01 20.37 6.00
N PRO A 245 -4.18 20.82 5.04
CA PRO A 245 -2.74 20.81 5.23
C PRO A 245 -2.33 21.87 6.25
N SER A 246 -1.33 21.53 7.06
CA SER A 246 -0.57 22.43 7.92
C SER A 246 0.91 22.14 7.72
N ASP A 247 1.71 23.17 7.45
CA ASP A 247 3.17 23.06 7.30
C ASP A 247 3.60 21.98 6.27
N GLY A 248 2.84 21.90 5.17
CA GLY A 248 3.09 20.95 4.09
C GLY A 248 2.80 19.48 4.44
N ARG A 249 1.98 19.22 5.48
CA ARG A 249 1.58 17.89 5.95
C ARG A 249 0.11 17.87 6.35
N TYR A 250 -0.45 16.68 6.53
CA TYR A 250 -1.81 16.45 7.02
C TYR A 250 -1.75 15.74 8.37
N ALA A 251 -2.32 16.38 9.39
CA ALA A 251 -2.52 15.75 10.69
C ALA A 251 -3.72 14.80 10.64
N ILE A 252 -3.63 13.68 11.35
CA ILE A 252 -4.71 12.68 11.43
C ILE A 252 -5.50 12.92 12.72
N PRO A 253 -6.79 13.28 12.63
CA PRO A 253 -7.70 13.28 13.78
C PRO A 253 -7.70 11.92 14.47
N GLU A 254 -7.90 11.89 15.77
CA GLU A 254 -7.92 10.64 16.57
C GLU A 254 -8.89 9.60 15.98
N ALA A 255 -10.10 10.03 15.59
CA ALA A 255 -11.10 9.18 14.94
C ALA A 255 -10.60 8.47 13.66
N LEU A 256 -9.50 8.93 13.06
CA LEU A 256 -8.95 8.38 11.82
C LEU A 256 -7.68 7.53 12.00
N ARG A 257 -7.11 7.44 13.22
CA ARG A 257 -5.82 6.76 13.46
C ARG A 257 -5.90 5.23 13.52
N GLY A 258 -7.09 4.66 13.44
CA GLY A 258 -7.29 3.24 13.69
C GLY A 258 -7.76 3.00 15.11
N LEU A 259 -8.06 1.74 15.42
CA LEU A 259 -8.58 1.29 16.72
C LEU A 259 -7.47 0.81 17.65
#